data_AF-A0A4R1KTJ0-F1
#
_entry.id   AF-A0A4R1KTJ0-F1
#
_cell.length_a   1.000
_cell.length_b   1.000
_cell.length_c   1.000
_cell.angle_alpha   90.00
_cell.angle_beta   90.00
_cell.angle_gamma   90.00
#
_symmetry.space_group_name_H-M   'P 1'
#
loop_
_entity.id
_entity.type
_entity.pdbx_description
1 polymer ?
#
loop_
_entity_poly.entity_id
_entity_poly.type
_entity_poly.pdbx_seq_one_letter_code
_entity_poly.pdbx_strand_id
1 'polypeptide(L)'
;MQSSGQSPLPPELKGAPKPMPAVTEDDRELGKLLDGIHGEKLSDSQRHLIDAFIGSHPNYPGGYAIRAMYACGDEKPGLPQLESDLTQATAHPSGMSATMVDNPASLRAKIAFANGDYRAALDLLSSAASADWSSAPQVFNIAGTKPEEESGGFCAWTLANLGVLAEHFPNDWRVPALRGAYYEFFTTFGDESLYATAATQFHLADTKALKSPVPPYLLGELRNKASFWTKRAWTSDAARTETHKEAAAFFTASLTRDPSFAPAYMARAEAYLETKQYALSIKDFTRVLSITPQNSTALTDRGNAYIESGAYFKAISDFTTAIPLEIKSGDSYLHTIYETRGDAYMKVGDVRSAINDYTAALRLGFGNITILLSVPQIRALYPELNPLSDADVVRLMHDQFHPEVQYQGFADELLHNDGHYEISLINDVYEKRGDAYIQSGRFADGINDFQRIYRGIPAFADSVERWRPFDQSHTPISYFLDVKGSALSGSLKRVWVKRSEKSGYQVISFEFNCASREMRTLSEARYNAQDDLRGSPISDPESWRGVVPDTIGEKLLNGVCSSN
;
A
#
# COMPACT_ATOMS: atom_id res chain seq x y z
N MET A 1 -8.58 10.32 34.62
CA MET A 1 -9.63 9.43 35.14
C MET A 1 -9.58 8.16 34.31
N GLN A 2 -8.97 7.09 34.85
CA GLN A 2 -9.05 5.76 34.25
C GLN A 2 -10.45 5.21 34.56
N SER A 3 -11.30 5.08 33.55
CA SER A 3 -12.58 4.40 33.71
C SER A 3 -12.34 2.89 33.72
N SER A 4 -12.68 2.30 34.86
CA SER A 4 -12.83 0.88 35.09
C SER A 4 -13.92 0.30 34.17
N GLY A 5 -13.57 -0.68 33.32
CA GLY A 5 -14.54 -1.55 32.65
C GLY A 5 -14.47 -1.67 31.12
N GLN A 6 -13.54 -0.99 30.44
CA GLN A 6 -13.35 -1.20 29.00
C GLN A 6 -12.54 -2.49 28.76
N SER A 7 -13.05 -3.39 27.91
CA SER A 7 -12.25 -4.46 27.32
C SER A 7 -10.98 -3.83 26.72
N PRO A 8 -9.78 -4.40 26.96
CA PRO A 8 -8.56 -3.82 26.44
C PRO A 8 -8.64 -3.73 24.91
N LEU A 9 -8.30 -2.57 24.34
CA LEU A 9 -8.28 -2.37 22.90
C LEU A 9 -7.44 -3.46 22.20
N PRO A 10 -7.81 -3.91 21.00
CA PRO A 10 -6.96 -4.77 20.16
C PRO A 10 -5.56 -4.15 19.94
N PRO A 11 -4.48 -4.95 19.86
CA PRO A 11 -3.10 -4.44 19.78
C PRO A 11 -2.85 -3.38 18.69
N GLU A 12 -3.46 -3.54 17.53
CA GLU A 12 -3.39 -2.66 16.37
C GLU A 12 -4.10 -1.31 16.60
N LEU A 13 -5.08 -1.28 17.50
CA LEU A 13 -5.77 -0.06 17.93
C LEU A 13 -5.09 0.58 19.17
N LYS A 14 -4.09 -0.08 19.78
CA LYS A 14 -3.32 0.49 20.89
C LYS A 14 -2.24 1.43 20.39
N GLY A 15 -1.95 2.46 21.17
CA GLY A 15 -0.79 3.35 20.95
C GLY A 15 -1.11 4.77 21.36
N ALA A 16 -0.08 5.61 21.36
CA ALA A 16 -0.32 7.05 21.37
C ALA A 16 -0.99 7.44 20.03
N PRO A 17 -1.91 8.42 20.05
CA PRO A 17 -2.42 9.08 18.86
C PRO A 17 -1.26 9.43 17.93
N LYS A 18 -1.50 9.32 16.62
CA LYS A 18 -0.50 9.77 15.64
C LYS A 18 -0.29 11.28 15.91
N PRO A 19 0.96 11.75 16.05
CA PRO A 19 1.20 13.15 16.35
C PRO A 19 0.66 13.99 15.19
N MET A 20 -0.13 15.02 15.51
CA MET A 20 -0.57 15.97 14.50
C MET A 20 0.69 16.65 13.92
N PRO A 21 0.83 16.75 12.58
CA PRO A 21 1.84 17.61 12.00
C PRO A 21 1.70 19.01 12.60
N ALA A 22 2.80 19.66 12.95
CA ALA A 22 2.75 21.01 13.50
C ALA A 22 2.23 21.97 12.41
N VAL A 23 0.91 22.24 12.43
CA VAL A 23 0.29 23.23 11.56
C VAL A 23 0.69 24.61 12.07
N THR A 24 1.40 25.37 11.24
CA THR A 24 1.80 26.74 11.58
C THR A 24 0.58 27.67 11.61
N GLU A 25 0.72 28.86 12.18
CA GLU A 25 -0.38 29.85 12.09
C GLU A 25 -0.62 30.26 10.63
N ASP A 26 0.45 30.37 9.84
CA ASP A 26 0.39 30.67 8.41
C ASP A 26 -0.37 29.58 7.62
N ASP A 27 -0.16 28.29 7.95
CA ASP A 27 -0.94 27.18 7.38
C ASP A 27 -2.44 27.32 7.70
N ARG A 28 -2.79 27.70 8.94
CA ARG A 28 -4.20 27.88 9.35
C ARG A 28 -4.85 29.07 8.66
N GLU A 29 -4.14 30.17 8.54
CA GLU A 29 -4.64 31.38 7.89
C GLU A 29 -4.82 31.17 6.38
N LEU A 30 -3.85 30.52 5.72
CA LEU A 30 -4.00 30.13 4.32
C LEU A 30 -5.14 29.13 4.12
N GLY A 31 -5.26 28.12 4.97
CA GLY A 31 -6.36 27.14 4.89
C GLY A 31 -7.74 27.80 4.90
N LYS A 32 -7.98 28.74 5.82
CA LYS A 32 -9.24 29.52 5.87
C LYS A 32 -9.50 30.34 4.60
N LEU A 33 -8.44 30.83 3.97
CA LEU A 33 -8.54 31.55 2.69
C LEU A 33 -9.04 30.62 1.58
N LEU A 34 -8.53 29.38 1.59
CA LEU A 34 -8.83 28.35 0.59
C LEU A 34 -10.24 27.76 0.75
N ASP A 35 -10.79 27.70 1.96
CA ASP A 35 -12.15 27.19 2.21
C ASP A 35 -13.22 27.92 1.38
N GLY A 36 -12.98 29.18 1.01
CA GLY A 36 -13.87 29.99 0.18
C GLY A 36 -13.56 29.95 -1.34
N ILE A 37 -12.62 29.13 -1.78
CA ILE A 37 -12.22 29.00 -3.18
C ILE A 37 -12.78 27.69 -3.75
N HIS A 38 -13.65 27.81 -4.74
CA HIS A 38 -14.23 26.67 -5.45
C HIS A 38 -14.03 26.85 -6.97
N GLY A 39 -13.48 25.83 -7.63
CA GLY A 39 -13.22 25.82 -9.08
C GLY A 39 -11.74 26.01 -9.47
N GLU A 40 -11.48 26.01 -10.77
CA GLU A 40 -10.11 26.01 -11.35
C GLU A 40 -9.49 27.41 -11.54
N LYS A 41 -10.26 28.48 -11.28
CA LYS A 41 -9.82 29.87 -11.46
C LYS A 41 -10.14 30.70 -10.23
N LEU A 42 -9.24 31.62 -9.89
CA LEU A 42 -9.46 32.62 -8.85
C LEU A 42 -10.23 33.82 -9.43
N SER A 43 -11.27 34.26 -8.71
CA SER A 43 -11.90 35.55 -8.91
C SER A 43 -10.95 36.70 -8.53
N ASP A 44 -11.23 37.91 -8.99
CA ASP A 44 -10.41 39.09 -8.64
C ASP A 44 -10.34 39.31 -7.11
N SER A 45 -11.45 39.08 -6.41
CA SER A 45 -11.48 39.19 -4.94
C SER A 45 -10.60 38.13 -4.27
N GLN A 46 -10.61 36.89 -4.77
CA GLN A 46 -9.76 35.82 -4.25
C GLN A 46 -8.28 36.06 -4.56
N ARG A 47 -7.95 36.60 -5.74
CA ARG A 47 -6.58 37.02 -6.08
C ARG A 47 -6.07 38.10 -5.14
N HIS A 48 -6.89 39.12 -4.87
CA HIS A 48 -6.54 40.17 -3.90
C HIS A 48 -6.31 39.62 -2.49
N LEU A 49 -7.09 38.62 -2.07
CA LEU A 49 -6.92 37.97 -0.77
C LEU A 49 -5.60 37.19 -0.70
N ILE A 50 -5.25 36.44 -1.74
CA ILE A 50 -3.98 35.72 -1.83
C ILE A 50 -2.80 36.70 -1.90
N ASP A 51 -2.91 37.77 -2.66
CA ASP A 51 -1.87 38.82 -2.75
C ASP A 51 -1.66 39.51 -1.40
N ALA A 52 -2.75 39.81 -0.68
CA ALA A 52 -2.67 40.39 0.66
C ALA A 52 -1.98 39.43 1.64
N PHE A 53 -2.32 38.15 1.59
CA PHE A 53 -1.67 37.11 2.40
C PHE A 53 -0.18 36.99 2.08
N ILE A 54 0.21 36.95 0.81
CA ILE A 54 1.63 36.95 0.41
C ILE A 54 2.34 38.21 0.92
N GLY A 55 1.65 39.37 0.91
CA GLY A 55 2.18 40.62 1.44
C GLY A 55 2.42 40.60 2.95
N SER A 56 1.57 39.95 3.74
CA SER A 56 1.74 39.81 5.19
C SER A 56 2.65 38.65 5.60
N HIS A 57 2.80 37.63 4.75
CA HIS A 57 3.64 36.45 5.01
C HIS A 57 4.68 36.22 3.87
N PRO A 58 5.59 37.18 3.59
CA PRO A 58 6.45 37.14 2.41
C PRO A 58 7.48 36.01 2.41
N ASN A 59 7.80 35.44 3.57
CA ASN A 59 8.72 34.29 3.68
C ASN A 59 7.98 32.95 3.70
N TYR A 60 6.65 32.96 3.63
CA TYR A 60 5.86 31.75 3.68
C TYR A 60 5.54 31.25 2.26
N PRO A 61 6.05 30.07 1.87
CA PRO A 61 6.00 29.59 0.49
C PRO A 61 4.58 29.21 0.02
N GLY A 62 3.65 28.92 0.93
CA GLY A 62 2.31 28.41 0.60
C GLY A 62 1.46 29.37 -0.24
N GLY A 63 1.51 30.67 0.05
CA GLY A 63 0.78 31.67 -0.73
C GLY A 63 1.24 31.73 -2.20
N TYR A 64 2.57 31.70 -2.41
CA TYR A 64 3.17 31.67 -3.74
C TYR A 64 2.82 30.38 -4.50
N ALA A 65 2.83 29.23 -3.81
CA ALA A 65 2.45 27.95 -4.40
C ALA A 65 1.00 27.98 -4.92
N ILE A 66 0.05 28.43 -4.10
CA ILE A 66 -1.36 28.58 -4.48
C ILE A 66 -1.51 29.52 -5.66
N ARG A 67 -0.88 30.69 -5.64
CA ARG A 67 -0.97 31.66 -6.74
C ARG A 67 -0.41 31.08 -8.05
N ALA A 68 0.70 30.34 -7.98
CA ALA A 68 1.28 29.65 -9.13
C ALA A 68 0.36 28.54 -9.68
N MET A 69 -0.25 27.73 -8.81
CA MET A 69 -1.20 26.68 -9.23
C MET A 69 -2.40 27.26 -9.97
N TYR A 70 -3.04 28.30 -9.42
CA TYR A 70 -4.24 28.88 -10.05
C TYR A 70 -3.94 29.68 -11.30
N ALA A 71 -2.69 30.12 -11.51
CA ALA A 71 -2.27 30.69 -12.79
C ALA A 71 -2.42 29.70 -13.95
N CYS A 72 -2.46 28.38 -13.68
CA CYS A 72 -2.72 27.36 -14.69
C CYS A 72 -4.11 27.43 -15.32
N GLY A 73 -5.11 27.94 -14.58
CA GLY A 73 -6.47 28.16 -15.07
C GLY A 73 -6.60 29.43 -15.93
N ASP A 74 -5.59 30.29 -15.97
CA ASP A 74 -5.60 31.50 -16.79
C ASP A 74 -5.25 31.16 -18.24
N GLU A 75 -5.96 31.76 -19.19
CA GLU A 75 -5.65 31.58 -20.63
C GLU A 75 -4.27 32.15 -21.00
N LYS A 76 -3.86 33.22 -20.30
CA LYS A 76 -2.58 33.91 -20.48
C LYS A 76 -2.05 34.35 -19.11
N PRO A 77 -1.40 33.47 -18.35
CA PRO A 77 -0.84 33.85 -17.06
C PRO A 77 0.30 34.87 -17.21
N GLY A 78 0.48 35.71 -16.19
CA GLY A 78 1.61 36.63 -16.12
C GLY A 78 2.92 35.88 -15.92
N LEU A 79 3.62 35.55 -17.01
CA LEU A 79 4.81 34.69 -17.00
C LEU A 79 5.92 35.13 -16.00
N PRO A 80 6.27 36.44 -15.88
CA PRO A 80 7.29 36.86 -14.91
C PRO A 80 6.85 36.66 -13.46
N GLN A 81 5.56 36.87 -13.17
CA GLN A 81 5.01 36.65 -11.83
C GLN A 81 4.99 35.16 -11.50
N LEU A 82 4.58 34.32 -12.45
CA LEU A 82 4.57 32.87 -12.27
C LEU A 82 5.97 32.32 -11.99
N GLU A 83 7.01 32.76 -12.73
CA GLU A 83 8.39 32.34 -12.46
C GLU A 83 8.88 32.79 -11.06
N SER A 84 8.52 34.01 -10.66
CA SER A 84 8.81 34.52 -9.32
C SER A 84 8.14 33.67 -8.25
N ASP A 85 6.87 33.33 -8.43
CA ASP A 85 6.09 32.52 -7.47
C ASP A 85 6.64 31.10 -7.37
N LEU A 86 6.98 30.47 -8.49
CA LEU A 86 7.65 29.16 -8.51
C LEU A 86 8.98 29.20 -7.77
N THR A 87 9.76 30.28 -7.95
CA THR A 87 11.03 30.47 -7.25
C THR A 87 10.84 30.59 -5.75
N GLN A 88 9.90 31.41 -5.28
CA GLN A 88 9.61 31.55 -3.85
C GLN A 88 9.04 30.26 -3.24
N ALA A 89 8.11 29.60 -3.93
CA ALA A 89 7.51 28.34 -3.49
C ALA A 89 8.55 27.22 -3.36
N THR A 90 9.55 27.17 -4.26
CA THR A 90 10.57 26.10 -4.27
C THR A 90 11.83 26.40 -3.47
N ALA A 91 12.03 27.64 -2.99
CA ALA A 91 13.21 28.01 -2.22
C ALA A 91 13.26 27.35 -0.83
N HIS A 92 12.10 27.18 -0.19
CA HIS A 92 11.96 26.56 1.14
C HIS A 92 10.68 25.72 1.21
N PRO A 93 10.63 24.54 0.55
CA PRO A 93 9.42 23.73 0.56
C PRO A 93 9.12 23.29 2.00
N SER A 94 8.02 23.81 2.56
CA SER A 94 7.55 23.51 3.92
C SER A 94 6.03 23.64 4.01
N GLY A 95 5.41 22.87 4.90
CA GLY A 95 3.95 22.89 5.08
C GLY A 95 3.21 22.55 3.77
N MET A 96 2.09 23.22 3.53
CA MET A 96 1.27 23.04 2.31
C MET A 96 2.03 23.26 0.99
N SER A 97 3.05 24.13 0.96
CA SER A 97 3.77 24.45 -0.29
C SER A 97 4.54 23.27 -0.90
N ALA A 98 5.01 22.33 -0.06
CA ALA A 98 5.85 21.22 -0.50
C ALA A 98 5.09 20.21 -1.38
N THR A 99 3.76 20.20 -1.29
CA THR A 99 2.89 19.25 -1.99
C THR A 99 1.99 19.91 -3.03
N MET A 100 2.05 21.24 -3.19
CA MET A 100 1.09 22.01 -3.99
C MET A 100 1.58 22.31 -5.41
N VAL A 101 2.87 22.59 -5.60
CA VAL A 101 3.41 22.85 -6.95
C VAL A 101 3.83 21.51 -7.57
N ASP A 102 2.89 20.86 -8.24
CA ASP A 102 3.16 19.65 -9.00
C ASP A 102 4.16 19.93 -10.12
N ASN A 103 5.34 19.34 -10.00
CA ASN A 103 6.44 19.39 -10.97
C ASN A 103 6.85 20.81 -11.42
N PRO A 104 7.52 21.60 -10.56
CA PRO A 104 7.91 22.98 -10.87
C PRO A 104 8.83 23.09 -12.08
N ALA A 105 9.62 22.06 -12.39
CA ALA A 105 10.48 22.04 -13.57
C ALA A 105 9.67 21.99 -14.87
N SER A 106 8.56 21.23 -14.90
CA SER A 106 7.64 21.22 -16.03
C SER A 106 6.94 22.57 -16.24
N LEU A 107 6.53 23.23 -15.16
CA LEU A 107 5.94 24.57 -15.23
C LEU A 107 6.94 25.61 -15.75
N ARG A 108 8.19 25.56 -15.29
CA ARG A 108 9.26 26.41 -15.86
C ARG A 108 9.52 26.12 -17.34
N ALA A 109 9.45 24.85 -17.75
CA ALA A 109 9.53 24.49 -19.16
C ALA A 109 8.37 25.11 -19.98
N LYS A 110 7.15 25.17 -19.42
CA LYS A 110 6.01 25.86 -20.05
C LYS A 110 6.21 27.36 -20.18
N ILE A 111 6.76 28.01 -19.15
CA ILE A 111 7.09 29.43 -19.19
C ILE A 111 8.12 29.71 -20.30
N ALA A 112 9.19 28.91 -20.37
CA ALA A 112 10.19 29.02 -21.43
C ALA A 112 9.58 28.81 -22.83
N PHE A 113 8.70 27.80 -22.98
CA PHE A 113 7.99 27.52 -24.23
C PHE A 113 7.13 28.71 -24.66
N ALA A 114 6.37 29.30 -23.74
CA ALA A 114 5.49 30.44 -24.00
C ALA A 114 6.28 31.72 -24.36
N ASN A 115 7.50 31.86 -23.85
CA ASN A 115 8.43 32.92 -24.23
C ASN A 115 9.14 32.68 -25.58
N GLY A 116 8.92 31.53 -26.22
CA GLY A 116 9.59 31.14 -27.47
C GLY A 116 11.01 30.60 -27.29
N ASP A 117 11.47 30.38 -26.05
CA ASP A 117 12.75 29.71 -25.77
C ASP A 117 12.56 28.19 -25.75
N TYR A 118 12.41 27.63 -26.95
CA TYR A 118 12.15 26.20 -27.12
C TYR A 118 13.31 25.31 -26.66
N ARG A 119 14.55 25.81 -26.66
CA ARG A 119 15.70 25.03 -26.18
C ARG A 119 15.64 24.90 -24.67
N ALA A 120 15.46 26.01 -23.95
CA ALA A 120 15.30 25.97 -22.50
C ALA A 120 14.08 25.13 -22.10
N ALA A 121 12.97 25.24 -22.83
CA ALA A 121 11.79 24.41 -22.61
C ALA A 121 12.11 22.90 -22.72
N LEU A 122 12.79 22.48 -23.79
CA LEU A 122 13.18 21.07 -23.99
C LEU A 122 14.16 20.59 -22.91
N ASP A 123 15.14 21.41 -22.54
CA ASP A 123 16.15 21.06 -21.55
C ASP A 123 15.52 20.90 -20.15
N LEU A 124 14.65 21.83 -19.75
CA LEU A 124 13.91 21.76 -18.48
C LEU A 124 12.95 20.57 -18.44
N LEU A 125 12.18 20.34 -19.51
CA LEU A 125 11.22 19.24 -19.59
C LEU A 125 11.93 17.88 -19.57
N SER A 126 13.05 17.76 -20.30
CA SER A 126 13.88 16.56 -20.27
C SER A 126 14.56 16.36 -18.92
N SER A 127 14.99 17.44 -18.26
CA SER A 127 15.59 17.36 -16.93
C SER A 127 14.56 16.86 -15.92
N ALA A 128 13.33 17.36 -15.98
CA ALA A 128 12.22 16.92 -15.15
C ALA A 128 11.94 15.43 -15.34
N ALA A 129 11.90 14.97 -16.61
CA ALA A 129 11.69 13.55 -16.92
C ALA A 129 12.88 12.67 -16.50
N SER A 130 14.10 13.20 -16.51
CA SER A 130 15.30 12.44 -16.16
C SER A 130 15.55 12.26 -14.67
N ALA A 131 14.84 13.02 -13.82
CA ALA A 131 14.90 12.83 -12.36
C ALA A 131 14.40 11.43 -11.98
N ASP A 132 13.37 10.96 -12.66
CA ASP A 132 12.87 9.60 -12.60
C ASP A 132 12.14 9.25 -13.91
N TRP A 133 12.82 8.48 -14.76
CA TRP A 133 12.26 8.11 -16.05
C TRP A 133 11.05 7.16 -15.94
N SER A 134 10.88 6.45 -14.82
CA SER A 134 9.70 5.60 -14.60
C SER A 134 8.42 6.42 -14.39
N SER A 135 8.55 7.62 -13.80
CA SER A 135 7.47 8.59 -13.62
C SER A 135 7.48 9.71 -14.68
N ALA A 136 8.31 9.62 -15.71
CA ALA A 136 8.38 10.61 -16.80
C ALA A 136 7.02 11.00 -17.40
N PRO A 137 6.01 10.11 -17.54
CA PRO A 137 4.68 10.53 -18.00
C PRO A 137 4.00 11.60 -17.12
N GLN A 138 4.34 11.69 -15.83
CA GLN A 138 3.77 12.67 -14.90
C GLN A 138 4.27 14.10 -15.16
N VAL A 139 5.37 14.27 -15.90
CA VAL A 139 5.92 15.61 -16.19
C VAL A 139 5.01 16.45 -17.08
N PHE A 140 4.06 15.85 -17.78
CA PHE A 140 3.25 16.58 -18.75
C PHE A 140 2.08 17.34 -18.12
N ASN A 141 1.78 17.14 -16.83
CA ASN A 141 0.68 17.79 -16.10
C ASN A 141 -0.61 17.86 -16.94
N ILE A 142 -0.96 16.73 -17.58
CA ILE A 142 -1.91 16.72 -18.68
C ILE A 142 -3.35 16.99 -18.26
N ALA A 143 -3.65 17.03 -16.95
CA ALA A 143 -5.01 17.21 -16.43
C ALA A 143 -6.07 16.29 -17.08
N GLY A 144 -5.65 15.11 -17.57
CA GLY A 144 -6.50 14.19 -18.32
C GLY A 144 -6.75 14.52 -19.80
N THR A 145 -6.18 15.60 -20.36
CA THR A 145 -6.33 16.02 -21.77
C THR A 145 -5.77 14.97 -22.72
N LYS A 146 -6.64 14.31 -23.49
CA LYS A 146 -6.26 13.19 -24.35
C LYS A 146 -5.42 13.62 -25.56
N PRO A 147 -4.67 12.70 -26.20
CA PRO A 147 -3.90 12.99 -27.41
C PRO A 147 -4.69 13.67 -28.54
N GLU A 148 -6.00 13.42 -28.65
CA GLU A 148 -6.87 13.97 -29.69
C GLU A 148 -7.41 15.37 -29.36
N GLU A 149 -7.20 15.85 -28.13
CA GLU A 149 -7.66 17.16 -27.66
C GLU A 149 -6.53 18.19 -27.78
N GLU A 150 -6.81 19.31 -28.45
CA GLU A 150 -5.84 20.39 -28.63
C GLU A 150 -5.82 21.38 -27.46
N SER A 151 -6.83 21.35 -26.58
CA SER A 151 -7.00 22.32 -25.50
C SER A 151 -6.79 21.72 -24.12
N GLY A 152 -5.71 22.12 -23.46
CA GLY A 152 -5.54 22.04 -22.01
C GLY A 152 -5.29 23.43 -21.44
N GLY A 153 -5.42 23.60 -20.11
CA GLY A 153 -4.98 24.82 -19.42
C GLY A 153 -3.49 25.10 -19.67
N PHE A 154 -3.01 26.31 -19.38
CA PHE A 154 -1.65 26.75 -19.71
C PHE A 154 -0.55 25.74 -19.29
N CYS A 155 -0.72 25.17 -18.10
CA CYS A 155 0.23 24.25 -17.49
C CYS A 155 0.23 22.84 -18.08
N ALA A 156 -0.80 22.44 -18.82
CA ALA A 156 -0.90 21.12 -19.43
C ALA A 156 -0.10 21.07 -20.72
N TRP A 157 0.87 20.16 -20.81
CA TRP A 157 1.54 19.85 -22.07
C TRP A 157 0.60 19.08 -22.99
N THR A 158 0.58 19.44 -24.27
CA THR A 158 -0.18 18.74 -25.31
C THR A 158 0.74 18.20 -26.39
N LEU A 159 0.25 17.28 -27.22
CA LEU A 159 0.98 16.84 -28.41
C LEU A 159 1.30 17.98 -29.38
N ALA A 160 0.47 19.03 -29.43
CA ALA A 160 0.76 20.22 -30.23
C ALA A 160 2.03 20.93 -29.74
N ASN A 161 2.21 21.07 -28.42
CA ASN A 161 3.44 21.65 -27.86
C ASN A 161 4.66 20.79 -28.18
N LEU A 162 4.56 19.46 -28.01
CA LEU A 162 5.63 18.54 -28.36
C LEU A 162 5.90 18.49 -29.88
N GLY A 163 4.89 18.79 -30.70
CA GLY A 163 4.98 18.98 -32.14
C GLY A 163 5.85 20.18 -32.52
N VAL A 164 5.62 21.33 -31.88
CA VAL A 164 6.46 22.53 -32.05
C VAL A 164 7.92 22.22 -31.69
N LEU A 165 8.17 21.53 -30.57
CA LEU A 165 9.53 21.10 -30.22
C LEU A 165 10.14 20.16 -31.27
N ALA A 166 9.35 19.31 -31.92
CA ALA A 166 9.80 18.43 -33.00
C ALA A 166 10.19 19.17 -34.28
N GLU A 167 9.48 20.24 -34.62
CA GLU A 167 9.82 21.10 -35.75
C GLU A 167 11.14 21.85 -35.52
N HIS A 168 11.34 22.36 -34.31
CA HIS A 168 12.57 23.07 -33.93
C HIS A 168 13.77 22.13 -33.73
N PHE A 169 13.55 20.90 -33.25
CA PHE A 169 14.62 19.95 -32.92
C PHE A 169 14.42 18.56 -33.55
N PRO A 170 14.33 18.45 -34.90
CA PRO A 170 13.98 17.20 -35.58
C PRO A 170 15.01 16.08 -35.39
N ASN A 171 16.25 16.42 -35.01
CA ASN A 171 17.33 15.47 -34.78
C ASN A 171 17.64 15.22 -33.30
N ASP A 172 16.98 15.92 -32.38
CA ASP A 172 17.17 15.72 -30.94
C ASP A 172 16.33 14.51 -30.50
N TRP A 173 16.97 13.49 -29.95
CA TRP A 173 16.32 12.25 -29.56
C TRP A 173 15.34 12.42 -28.39
N ARG A 174 15.50 13.49 -27.59
CA ARG A 174 14.66 13.73 -26.42
C ARG A 174 13.22 14.04 -26.83
N VAL A 175 13.03 14.66 -27.99
CA VAL A 175 11.69 14.97 -28.49
C VAL A 175 10.85 13.71 -28.73
N PRO A 176 11.27 12.73 -29.56
CA PRO A 176 10.52 11.50 -29.71
C PRO A 176 10.44 10.70 -28.40
N ALA A 177 11.45 10.77 -27.51
CA ALA A 177 11.33 10.15 -26.19
C ALA A 177 10.19 10.76 -25.35
N LEU A 178 10.10 12.09 -25.27
CA LEU A 178 9.02 12.78 -24.56
C LEU A 178 7.65 12.52 -25.19
N ARG A 179 7.57 12.46 -26.53
CA ARG A 179 6.32 12.09 -27.23
C ARG A 179 5.91 10.65 -26.92
N GLY A 180 6.86 9.72 -26.85
CA GLY A 180 6.60 8.34 -26.44
C GLY A 180 6.05 8.27 -25.02
N ALA A 181 6.67 8.96 -24.07
CA ALA A 181 6.22 9.03 -22.68
C ALA A 181 4.83 9.67 -22.54
N TYR A 182 4.52 10.66 -23.39
CA TYR A 182 3.18 11.25 -23.46
C TYR A 182 2.12 10.21 -23.85
N TYR A 183 2.37 9.43 -24.92
CA TYR A 183 1.44 8.36 -25.31
C TYR A 183 1.36 7.25 -24.26
N GLU A 184 2.48 6.88 -23.66
CA GLU A 184 2.55 5.87 -22.62
C GLU A 184 1.67 6.20 -21.42
N PHE A 185 1.51 7.47 -21.04
CA PHE A 185 0.60 7.90 -19.97
C PHE A 185 -0.80 7.29 -20.15
N PHE A 186 -1.34 7.37 -21.36
CA PHE A 186 -2.71 6.97 -21.69
C PHE A 186 -2.90 5.46 -21.89
N THR A 187 -1.84 4.67 -21.77
CA THR A 187 -1.92 3.21 -21.99
C THR A 187 -2.55 2.44 -20.82
N THR A 188 -2.58 2.98 -19.60
CA THR A 188 -3.16 2.33 -18.41
C THR A 188 -4.68 2.28 -18.46
N PHE A 189 -5.32 3.29 -19.07
CA PHE A 189 -6.77 3.49 -19.05
C PHE A 189 -7.38 3.75 -20.44
N GLY A 190 -6.63 3.42 -21.51
CA GLY A 190 -6.94 3.85 -22.87
C GLY A 190 -6.83 2.76 -23.93
N ASP A 191 -6.72 3.20 -25.19
CA ASP A 191 -6.62 2.34 -26.37
C ASP A 191 -5.26 1.62 -26.40
N GLU A 192 -5.28 0.29 -26.43
CA GLU A 192 -4.08 -0.55 -26.55
C GLU A 192 -3.24 -0.20 -27.79
N SER A 193 -3.83 0.42 -28.82
CA SER A 193 -3.11 0.93 -30.00
C SER A 193 -2.01 1.93 -29.62
N LEU A 194 -2.15 2.64 -28.49
CA LEU A 194 -1.18 3.63 -28.03
C LEU A 194 0.15 3.01 -27.61
N TYR A 195 0.20 1.72 -27.22
CA TYR A 195 1.46 1.02 -26.97
C TYR A 195 2.34 0.97 -28.23
N ALA A 196 1.74 0.70 -29.39
CA ALA A 196 2.48 0.66 -30.66
C ALA A 196 2.98 2.06 -31.06
N THR A 197 2.17 3.09 -30.80
CA THR A 197 2.53 4.49 -31.05
C THR A 197 3.68 4.94 -30.14
N ALA A 198 3.60 4.67 -28.83
CA ALA A 198 4.66 4.96 -27.88
C ALA A 198 5.96 4.22 -28.24
N ALA A 199 5.88 2.92 -28.55
CA ALA A 199 7.03 2.12 -28.97
C ALA A 199 7.69 2.69 -30.24
N THR A 200 6.90 3.14 -31.22
CA THR A 200 7.42 3.77 -32.44
C THR A 200 8.21 5.03 -32.12
N GLN A 201 7.71 5.87 -31.22
CA GLN A 201 8.42 7.08 -30.77
C GLN A 201 9.70 6.73 -30.02
N PHE A 202 9.69 5.75 -29.11
CA PHE A 202 10.90 5.33 -28.41
C PHE A 202 11.94 4.69 -29.33
N HIS A 203 11.53 3.90 -30.32
CA HIS A 203 12.43 3.40 -31.36
C HIS A 203 13.02 4.54 -32.19
N LEU A 204 12.24 5.56 -32.55
CA LEU A 204 12.76 6.74 -33.23
C LEU A 204 13.80 7.47 -32.37
N ALA A 205 13.53 7.63 -31.08
CA ALA A 205 14.52 8.17 -30.14
C ALA A 205 15.79 7.31 -30.10
N ASP A 206 15.64 5.99 -30.09
CA ASP A 206 16.74 5.03 -30.08
C ASP A 206 17.67 5.18 -31.30
N THR A 207 17.10 5.34 -32.49
CA THR A 207 17.88 5.56 -33.73
C THR A 207 18.70 6.85 -33.70
N LYS A 208 18.25 7.86 -32.94
CA LYS A 208 18.91 9.17 -32.81
C LYS A 208 19.91 9.21 -31.64
N ALA A 209 19.77 8.32 -30.65
CA ALA A 209 20.56 8.32 -29.42
C ALA A 209 21.33 7.01 -29.20
N LEU A 210 22.13 6.59 -30.18
CA LEU A 210 22.78 5.28 -30.20
C LEU A 210 23.64 4.95 -28.95
N LYS A 211 24.11 5.98 -28.22
CA LYS A 211 24.89 5.82 -26.98
C LYS A 211 24.09 6.05 -25.70
N SER A 212 22.87 6.59 -25.80
CA SER A 212 22.05 6.88 -24.61
C SER A 212 21.43 5.58 -24.08
N PRO A 213 21.49 5.31 -22.77
CA PRO A 213 20.79 4.18 -22.16
C PRO A 213 19.27 4.41 -22.06
N VAL A 214 18.80 5.65 -22.27
CA VAL A 214 17.41 6.03 -21.97
C VAL A 214 16.38 5.45 -22.95
N PRO A 215 16.51 5.55 -24.29
CA PRO A 215 15.49 4.97 -25.18
C PRO A 215 15.24 3.46 -24.99
N PRO A 216 16.25 2.59 -24.86
CA PRO A 216 16.01 1.17 -24.60
C PRO A 216 15.45 0.96 -23.19
N TYR A 217 15.79 1.79 -22.20
CA TYR A 217 15.12 1.75 -20.90
C TYR A 217 13.62 2.04 -21.02
N LEU A 218 13.22 3.10 -21.72
CA LEU A 218 11.81 3.47 -21.94
C LEU A 218 11.04 2.39 -22.71
N LEU A 219 11.68 1.71 -23.67
CA LEU A 219 11.10 0.54 -24.33
C LEU A 219 10.86 -0.62 -23.36
N GLY A 220 11.77 -0.83 -22.40
CA GLY A 220 11.62 -1.81 -21.33
C GLY A 220 10.46 -1.47 -20.40
N GLU A 221 10.38 -0.22 -19.94
CA GLU A 221 9.28 0.28 -19.10
C GLU A 221 7.92 0.10 -19.78
N LEU A 222 7.82 0.49 -21.06
CA LEU A 222 6.60 0.33 -21.84
C LEU A 222 6.17 -1.14 -21.92
N ARG A 223 7.11 -2.08 -22.05
CA ARG A 223 6.82 -3.53 -22.03
C ARG A 223 6.40 -4.00 -20.64
N ASN A 224 7.09 -3.55 -19.59
CA ASN A 224 6.74 -3.87 -18.22
C ASN A 224 5.30 -3.43 -17.92
N LYS A 225 4.94 -2.20 -18.30
CA LYS A 225 3.56 -1.70 -18.20
C LYS A 225 2.57 -2.54 -19.01
N ALA A 226 2.95 -2.97 -20.21
CA ALA A 226 2.10 -3.82 -21.05
C ALA A 226 1.80 -5.20 -20.43
N SER A 227 2.62 -5.69 -19.51
CA SER A 227 2.38 -6.97 -18.82
C SER A 227 1.20 -6.92 -17.84
N PHE A 228 0.79 -5.71 -17.44
CA PHE A 228 -0.33 -5.49 -16.53
C PHE A 228 -1.58 -4.98 -17.21
N TRP A 229 -1.48 -4.27 -18.34
CA TRP A 229 -2.62 -3.52 -18.89
C TRP A 229 -3.01 -3.92 -20.31
N THR A 230 -2.46 -5.01 -20.85
CA THR A 230 -2.86 -5.52 -22.17
C THR A 230 -3.63 -6.82 -22.10
N LYS A 231 -4.57 -7.00 -23.02
CA LYS A 231 -5.33 -8.24 -23.26
C LYS A 231 -4.41 -9.43 -23.43
N ARG A 232 -3.31 -9.28 -24.20
CA ARG A 232 -2.30 -10.34 -24.37
C ARG A 232 -1.80 -10.81 -23.02
N ALA A 233 -1.43 -9.90 -22.13
CA ALA A 233 -0.90 -10.25 -20.83
C ALA A 233 -1.95 -10.89 -19.91
N TRP A 234 -3.21 -10.48 -20.00
CA TRP A 234 -4.30 -11.08 -19.23
C TRP A 234 -4.74 -12.46 -19.73
N THR A 235 -4.27 -12.91 -20.91
CA THR A 235 -4.61 -14.25 -21.42
C THR A 235 -4.04 -15.39 -20.58
N SER A 236 -2.84 -15.24 -20.01
CA SER A 236 -2.18 -16.26 -19.20
C SER A 236 -0.93 -15.74 -18.50
N ASP A 237 -0.52 -16.41 -17.42
CA ASP A 237 0.76 -16.16 -16.74
C ASP A 237 1.96 -16.31 -17.69
N ALA A 238 1.88 -17.22 -18.66
CA ALA A 238 2.92 -17.42 -19.67
C ALA A 238 3.06 -16.19 -20.58
N ALA A 239 1.94 -15.57 -20.97
CA ALA A 239 1.95 -14.34 -21.76
C ALA A 239 2.54 -13.16 -20.96
N ARG A 240 2.20 -13.01 -19.67
CA ARG A 240 2.84 -12.01 -18.79
C ARG A 240 4.34 -12.25 -18.67
N THR A 241 4.73 -13.49 -18.39
CA THR A 241 6.13 -13.92 -18.27
C THR A 241 6.93 -13.57 -19.53
N GLU A 242 6.36 -13.80 -20.71
CA GLU A 242 7.03 -13.48 -21.97
C GLU A 242 7.22 -11.96 -22.13
N THR A 243 6.21 -11.16 -21.82
CA THR A 243 6.32 -9.70 -21.85
C THR A 243 7.39 -9.17 -20.88
N HIS A 244 7.52 -9.73 -19.68
CA HIS A 244 8.62 -9.36 -18.75
C HIS A 244 10.00 -9.77 -19.28
N LYS A 245 10.12 -10.91 -20.00
CA LYS A 245 11.38 -11.27 -20.68
C LYS A 245 11.73 -10.28 -21.80
N GLU A 246 10.74 -9.86 -22.58
CA GLU A 246 10.91 -8.80 -23.60
C GLU A 246 11.42 -7.50 -22.95
N ALA A 247 10.82 -7.09 -21.81
CA ALA A 247 11.28 -5.93 -21.03
C ALA A 247 12.73 -6.07 -20.55
N ALA A 248 13.09 -7.23 -19.97
CA ALA A 248 14.44 -7.51 -19.47
C ALA A 248 15.52 -7.43 -20.58
N ALA A 249 15.17 -7.78 -21.82
CA ALA A 249 16.07 -7.64 -22.97
C ALA A 249 16.35 -6.16 -23.29
N PHE A 250 15.33 -5.31 -23.24
CA PHE A 250 15.48 -3.86 -23.43
C PHE A 250 16.31 -3.22 -22.32
N PHE A 251 16.09 -3.58 -21.05
CA PHE A 251 16.95 -3.11 -19.95
C PHE A 251 18.41 -3.60 -20.10
N THR A 252 18.61 -4.80 -20.62
CA THR A 252 19.97 -5.29 -20.93
C THR A 252 20.62 -4.47 -22.05
N ALA A 253 19.87 -4.07 -23.08
CA ALA A 253 20.36 -3.16 -24.11
C ALA A 253 20.72 -1.78 -23.54
N SER A 254 19.92 -1.27 -22.59
CA SER A 254 20.23 -0.04 -21.84
C SER A 254 21.55 -0.14 -21.08
N LEU A 255 21.72 -1.20 -20.29
CA LEU A 255 22.92 -1.45 -19.49
C LEU A 255 24.17 -1.75 -20.33
N THR A 256 24.00 -2.23 -21.56
CA THR A 256 25.12 -2.38 -22.51
C THR A 256 25.69 -1.02 -22.93
N ARG A 257 24.84 0.03 -22.98
CA ARG A 257 25.26 1.40 -23.32
C ARG A 257 25.81 2.15 -22.12
N ASP A 258 25.22 1.95 -20.95
CA ASP A 258 25.70 2.50 -19.69
C ASP A 258 25.56 1.49 -18.53
N PRO A 259 26.66 0.81 -18.16
CA PRO A 259 26.69 -0.13 -17.02
C PRO A 259 26.56 0.53 -15.63
N SER A 260 26.42 1.85 -15.57
CA SER A 260 26.16 2.60 -14.33
C SER A 260 24.71 3.10 -14.23
N PHE A 261 23.89 2.84 -15.25
CA PHE A 261 22.50 3.29 -15.30
C PHE A 261 21.60 2.49 -14.33
N ALA A 262 21.59 2.91 -13.07
CA ALA A 262 20.89 2.25 -11.97
C ALA A 262 19.39 1.96 -12.24
N PRO A 263 18.60 2.84 -12.88
CA PRO A 263 17.20 2.55 -13.18
C PRO A 263 17.00 1.26 -14.00
N ALA A 264 17.89 0.99 -14.97
CA ALA A 264 17.79 -0.24 -15.75
C ALA A 264 18.17 -1.50 -14.97
N TYR A 265 19.02 -1.39 -13.94
CA TYR A 265 19.23 -2.52 -13.01
C TYR A 265 17.99 -2.78 -12.16
N MET A 266 17.36 -1.72 -11.64
CA MET A 266 16.14 -1.80 -10.84
C MET A 266 15.02 -2.51 -11.63
N ALA A 267 14.65 -1.95 -12.78
CA ALA A 267 13.55 -2.47 -13.60
C ALA A 267 13.84 -3.87 -14.18
N ARG A 268 15.11 -4.19 -14.47
CA ARG A 268 15.47 -5.55 -14.89
C ARG A 268 15.40 -6.55 -13.74
N ALA A 269 15.74 -6.13 -12.52
CA ALA A 269 15.62 -6.97 -11.34
C ALA A 269 14.16 -7.30 -11.03
N GLU A 270 13.25 -6.34 -11.18
CA GLU A 270 11.80 -6.55 -11.09
C GLU A 270 11.30 -7.52 -12.17
N ALA A 271 11.69 -7.32 -13.43
CA ALA A 271 11.34 -8.26 -14.51
C ALA A 271 11.89 -9.68 -14.25
N TYR A 272 13.06 -9.81 -13.62
CA TYR A 272 13.58 -11.10 -13.17
C TYR A 272 12.81 -11.68 -11.99
N LEU A 273 12.29 -10.86 -11.07
CA LEU A 273 11.43 -11.30 -9.98
C LEU A 273 10.13 -11.90 -10.52
N GLU A 274 9.46 -11.18 -11.43
CA GLU A 274 8.22 -11.63 -12.09
C GLU A 274 8.40 -12.90 -12.93
N THR A 275 9.58 -13.08 -13.51
CA THR A 275 9.92 -14.30 -14.26
C THR A 275 10.54 -15.40 -13.40
N LYS A 276 10.49 -15.26 -12.07
CA LYS A 276 11.00 -16.21 -11.05
C LYS A 276 12.50 -16.52 -11.18
N GLN A 277 13.26 -15.60 -11.78
CA GLN A 277 14.71 -15.66 -11.90
C GLN A 277 15.37 -14.97 -10.70
N TYR A 278 15.06 -15.44 -9.50
CA TYR A 278 15.40 -14.77 -8.22
C TYR A 278 16.89 -14.48 -8.06
N ALA A 279 17.78 -15.39 -8.49
CA ALA A 279 19.23 -15.17 -8.39
C ALA A 279 19.72 -13.99 -9.25
N LEU A 280 19.13 -13.79 -10.43
CA LEU A 280 19.45 -12.64 -11.31
C LEU A 280 18.85 -11.35 -10.73
N SER A 281 17.62 -11.41 -10.24
CA SER A 281 16.96 -10.30 -9.55
C SER A 281 17.78 -9.79 -8.35
N ILE A 282 18.18 -10.69 -7.45
CA ILE A 282 19.02 -10.38 -6.28
C ILE A 282 20.34 -9.72 -6.70
N LYS A 283 20.97 -10.23 -7.78
CA LYS A 283 22.23 -9.66 -8.28
C LYS A 283 22.05 -8.23 -8.75
N ASP A 284 21.00 -7.94 -9.50
CA ASP A 284 20.74 -6.61 -10.05
C ASP A 284 20.28 -5.63 -8.95
N PHE A 285 19.42 -6.02 -8.01
CA PHE A 285 19.12 -5.18 -6.84
C PHE A 285 20.36 -4.91 -5.98
N THR A 286 21.24 -5.89 -5.82
CA THR A 286 22.52 -5.68 -5.13
C THR A 286 23.40 -4.65 -5.85
N ARG A 287 23.32 -4.59 -7.19
CA ARG A 287 24.01 -3.57 -7.97
C ARG A 287 23.40 -2.19 -7.73
N VAL A 288 22.07 -2.07 -7.71
CA VAL A 288 21.38 -0.82 -7.34
C VAL A 288 21.84 -0.35 -5.97
N LEU A 289 21.78 -1.22 -4.95
CA LEU A 289 22.18 -0.89 -3.58
C LEU A 289 23.68 -0.60 -3.40
N SER A 290 24.54 -1.05 -4.32
CA SER A 290 25.94 -0.63 -4.34
C SER A 290 26.14 0.82 -4.82
N ILE A 291 25.18 1.35 -5.59
CA ILE A 291 25.18 2.71 -6.13
C ILE A 291 24.38 3.64 -5.19
N THR A 292 23.22 3.18 -4.73
CA THR A 292 22.29 3.88 -3.83
C THR A 292 21.97 3.02 -2.60
N PRO A 293 22.84 3.00 -1.57
CA PRO A 293 22.68 2.09 -0.42
C PRO A 293 21.42 2.30 0.43
N GLN A 294 20.76 3.46 0.30
CA GLN A 294 19.53 3.81 1.02
C GLN A 294 18.30 3.81 0.09
N ASN A 295 18.35 3.11 -1.04
CA ASN A 295 17.17 2.92 -1.87
C ASN A 295 16.27 1.88 -1.20
N SER A 296 15.16 2.34 -0.61
CA SER A 296 14.24 1.51 0.16
C SER A 296 13.49 0.51 -0.72
N THR A 297 13.05 0.91 -1.92
CA THR A 297 12.41 0.04 -2.90
C THR A 297 13.32 -1.15 -3.26
N ALA A 298 14.59 -0.90 -3.58
CA ALA A 298 15.56 -1.95 -3.92
C ALA A 298 15.86 -2.89 -2.74
N LEU A 299 15.81 -2.39 -1.49
CA LEU A 299 15.91 -3.25 -0.30
C LEU A 299 14.66 -4.14 -0.17
N THR A 300 13.47 -3.56 -0.30
CA THR A 300 12.20 -4.26 -0.22
C THR A 300 12.10 -5.35 -1.28
N ASP A 301 12.37 -5.03 -2.55
CA ASP A 301 12.22 -5.99 -3.64
C ASP A 301 13.30 -7.07 -3.65
N ARG A 302 14.52 -6.74 -3.20
CA ARG A 302 15.53 -7.78 -2.93
C ARG A 302 15.13 -8.67 -1.76
N GLY A 303 14.48 -8.10 -0.75
CA GLY A 303 13.83 -8.83 0.34
C GLY A 303 12.81 -9.83 -0.20
N ASN A 304 11.91 -9.39 -1.07
CA ASN A 304 10.92 -10.24 -1.76
C ASN A 304 11.60 -11.36 -2.54
N ALA A 305 12.63 -11.06 -3.34
CA ALA A 305 13.41 -12.08 -4.06
C ALA A 305 14.09 -13.09 -3.11
N TYR A 306 14.52 -12.65 -1.92
CA TYR A 306 15.05 -13.54 -0.89
C TYR A 306 13.96 -14.41 -0.25
N ILE A 307 12.75 -13.93 -0.03
CA ILE A 307 11.61 -14.76 0.44
C ILE A 307 11.34 -15.88 -0.55
N GLU A 308 11.19 -15.52 -1.82
CA GLU A 308 10.86 -16.44 -2.90
C GLU A 308 11.95 -17.50 -3.15
N SER A 309 13.22 -17.13 -2.92
CA SER A 309 14.35 -18.07 -3.01
C SER A 309 14.64 -18.83 -1.69
N GLY A 310 13.83 -18.62 -0.64
CA GLY A 310 13.97 -19.29 0.66
C GLY A 310 15.08 -18.73 1.56
N ALA A 311 15.68 -17.60 1.21
CA ALA A 311 16.74 -16.93 1.98
C ALA A 311 16.18 -15.97 3.04
N TYR A 312 15.29 -16.48 3.91
CA TYR A 312 14.48 -15.68 4.84
C TYR A 312 15.26 -14.75 5.77
N PHE A 313 16.41 -15.17 6.32
CA PHE A 313 17.24 -14.29 7.16
C PHE A 313 17.79 -13.07 6.41
N LYS A 314 18.09 -13.21 5.12
CA LYS A 314 18.54 -12.07 4.29
C LYS A 314 17.38 -11.13 3.99
N ALA A 315 16.18 -11.67 3.71
CA ALA A 315 14.97 -10.88 3.54
C ALA A 315 14.67 -10.04 4.80
N ILE A 316 14.72 -10.65 5.98
CA ILE A 316 14.52 -9.97 7.26
C ILE A 316 15.51 -8.80 7.42
N SER A 317 16.78 -9.01 7.06
CA SER A 317 17.81 -7.95 7.13
C SER A 317 17.49 -6.78 6.21
N ASP A 318 17.10 -7.05 4.96
CA ASP A 318 16.79 -6.02 3.98
C ASP A 318 15.54 -5.23 4.39
N PHE A 319 14.45 -5.90 4.76
CA PHE A 319 13.23 -5.24 5.24
C PHE A 319 13.47 -4.41 6.51
N THR A 320 14.29 -4.91 7.44
CA THR A 320 14.65 -4.17 8.65
C THR A 320 15.41 -2.88 8.34
N THR A 321 16.16 -2.86 7.24
CA THR A 321 16.86 -1.65 6.77
C THR A 321 15.91 -0.73 6.00
N ALA A 322 14.94 -1.27 5.24
CA ALA A 322 13.99 -0.52 4.44
C ALA A 322 12.94 0.24 5.28
N ILE A 323 12.38 -0.40 6.31
CA ILE A 323 11.29 0.16 7.15
C ILE A 323 11.56 1.59 7.67
N PRO A 324 12.72 1.91 8.30
CA PRO A 324 12.96 3.27 8.77
C PRO A 324 13.10 4.30 7.64
N LEU A 325 13.50 3.87 6.44
CA LEU A 325 13.56 4.74 5.26
C LEU A 325 12.15 5.04 4.75
N GLU A 326 11.26 4.05 4.73
CA GLU A 326 9.88 4.21 4.30
C GLU A 326 9.02 5.00 5.28
N ILE A 327 9.27 4.84 6.58
CA ILE A 327 8.67 5.72 7.61
C ILE A 327 9.02 7.18 7.35
N LYS A 328 10.25 7.44 6.89
CA LYS A 328 10.73 8.80 6.62
C LYS A 328 10.17 9.37 5.31
N SER A 329 10.00 8.54 4.28
CA SER A 329 9.40 8.96 3.00
C SER A 329 7.88 9.17 3.12
N GLY A 330 7.22 8.53 4.08
CA GLY A 330 5.77 8.58 4.26
C GLY A 330 5.03 7.64 3.30
N ASP A 331 5.67 6.54 2.88
CA ASP A 331 5.10 5.59 1.93
C ASP A 331 3.85 4.88 2.51
N SER A 332 2.76 4.88 1.75
CA SER A 332 1.49 4.24 2.09
C SER A 332 1.56 2.70 2.06
N TYR A 333 2.55 2.12 1.39
CA TYR A 333 2.78 0.69 1.26
C TYR A 333 3.62 0.08 2.38
N LEU A 334 4.01 0.86 3.41
CA LEU A 334 4.78 0.35 4.54
C LEU A 334 4.15 -0.88 5.24
N HIS A 335 2.81 -0.99 5.21
CA HIS A 335 2.09 -2.14 5.77
C HIS A 335 2.48 -3.47 5.11
N THR A 336 2.73 -3.50 3.80
CA THR A 336 3.11 -4.72 3.06
C THR A 336 4.50 -5.18 3.44
N ILE A 337 5.43 -4.26 3.70
CA ILE A 337 6.81 -4.59 4.13
C ILE A 337 6.78 -5.29 5.50
N TYR A 338 5.98 -4.79 6.43
CA TYR A 338 5.77 -5.45 7.72
C TYR A 338 5.15 -6.84 7.53
N GLU A 339 4.11 -6.95 6.70
CA GLU A 339 3.48 -8.24 6.42
C GLU A 339 4.47 -9.26 5.86
N THR A 340 5.24 -8.90 4.83
CA THR A 340 6.19 -9.81 4.18
C THR A 340 7.39 -10.14 5.08
N ARG A 341 7.84 -9.21 5.94
CA ARG A 341 8.84 -9.52 6.96
C ARG A 341 8.26 -10.44 8.04
N GLY A 342 6.99 -10.29 8.39
CA GLY A 342 6.24 -11.22 9.23
C GLY A 342 6.23 -12.64 8.65
N ASP A 343 5.97 -12.77 7.35
CA ASP A 343 6.03 -14.06 6.64
C ASP A 343 7.44 -14.67 6.72
N ALA A 344 8.48 -13.85 6.57
CA ALA A 344 9.87 -14.27 6.73
C ALA A 344 10.15 -14.80 8.15
N TYR A 345 9.66 -14.10 9.17
CA TYR A 345 9.79 -14.50 10.57
C TYR A 345 9.07 -15.83 10.86
N MET A 346 7.88 -16.03 10.29
CA MET A 346 7.17 -17.31 10.37
C MET A 346 8.00 -18.46 9.78
N LYS A 347 8.66 -18.23 8.64
CA LYS A 347 9.49 -19.25 7.98
C LYS A 347 10.75 -19.62 8.75
N VAL A 348 11.31 -18.71 9.54
CA VAL A 348 12.45 -18.99 10.44
C VAL A 348 12.03 -19.42 11.85
N GLY A 349 10.72 -19.50 12.12
CA GLY A 349 10.16 -19.91 13.40
C GLY A 349 10.14 -18.83 14.49
N ASP A 350 10.43 -17.57 14.18
CA ASP A 350 10.30 -16.45 15.11
C ASP A 350 8.86 -15.92 15.12
N VAL A 351 7.96 -16.73 15.65
CA VAL A 351 6.51 -16.45 15.70
C VAL A 351 6.20 -15.15 16.44
N ARG A 352 7.00 -14.80 17.46
CA ARG A 352 6.78 -13.56 18.23
C ARG A 352 7.05 -12.33 17.38
N SER A 353 8.15 -12.30 16.65
CA SER A 353 8.45 -11.18 15.75
C SER A 353 7.44 -11.10 14.61
N ALA A 354 6.99 -12.24 14.08
CA ALA A 354 5.92 -12.27 13.08
C ALA A 354 4.60 -11.64 13.58
N ILE A 355 4.15 -12.01 14.79
CA ILE A 355 2.96 -11.40 15.41
C ILE A 355 3.10 -9.87 15.50
N ASN A 356 4.25 -9.37 15.95
CA ASN A 356 4.49 -7.93 16.06
C ASN A 356 4.41 -7.23 14.70
N ASP A 357 5.02 -7.83 13.68
CA ASP A 357 5.01 -7.31 12.32
C ASP A 357 3.60 -7.34 11.71
N TYR A 358 2.85 -8.43 11.85
CA TYR A 358 1.46 -8.48 11.41
C TYR A 358 0.57 -7.49 12.16
N THR A 359 0.83 -7.22 13.45
CA THR A 359 0.12 -6.16 14.18
C THR A 359 0.46 -4.77 13.62
N ALA A 360 1.70 -4.51 13.24
CA ALA A 360 2.09 -3.25 12.59
C ALA A 360 1.44 -3.13 11.19
N ALA A 361 1.46 -4.20 10.41
CA ALA A 361 0.80 -4.27 9.11
C ALA A 361 -0.71 -4.02 9.23
N LEU A 362 -1.40 -4.67 10.17
CA LEU A 362 -2.82 -4.42 10.43
C LEU A 362 -3.10 -2.99 10.87
N ARG A 363 -2.27 -2.42 11.76
CA ARG A 363 -2.44 -1.02 12.19
C ARG A 363 -2.35 -0.05 11.02
N LEU A 364 -1.36 -0.21 10.15
CA LEU A 364 -1.15 0.67 9.00
C LEU A 364 -2.20 0.42 7.90
N GLY A 365 -2.44 -0.84 7.54
CA GLY A 365 -3.42 -1.23 6.52
C GLY A 365 -4.85 -0.88 6.93
N PHE A 366 -5.24 -1.14 8.18
CA PHE A 366 -6.52 -0.68 8.71
C PHE A 366 -6.60 0.85 8.70
N GLY A 367 -5.55 1.54 9.15
CA GLY A 367 -5.46 2.99 9.09
C GLY A 367 -5.71 3.55 7.68
N ASN A 368 -5.07 3.00 6.66
CA ASN A 368 -5.23 3.41 5.26
C ASN A 368 -6.69 3.33 4.76
N ILE A 369 -7.46 2.35 5.23
CA ILE A 369 -8.86 2.17 4.81
C ILE A 369 -9.87 2.77 5.80
N THR A 370 -9.45 3.26 6.97
CA THR A 370 -10.38 3.58 8.07
C THR A 370 -11.38 4.67 7.67
N ILE A 371 -10.94 5.67 6.91
CA ILE A 371 -11.80 6.75 6.40
C ILE A 371 -12.89 6.28 5.43
N LEU A 372 -12.76 5.07 4.86
CA LEU A 372 -13.72 4.50 3.91
C LEU A 372 -14.78 3.61 4.60
N LEU A 373 -14.70 3.45 5.92
CA LEU A 373 -15.56 2.56 6.69
C LEU A 373 -16.62 3.35 7.46
N SER A 374 -17.74 2.69 7.74
CA SER A 374 -18.74 3.17 8.69
C SER A 374 -18.48 2.66 10.11
N VAL A 375 -19.02 3.34 11.13
CA VAL A 375 -18.97 2.86 12.53
C VAL A 375 -19.48 1.42 12.69
N PRO A 376 -20.59 0.99 12.05
CA PRO A 376 -21.02 -0.41 12.07
C PRO A 376 -19.98 -1.39 11.52
N GLN A 377 -19.30 -1.07 10.41
CA GLN A 377 -18.26 -1.92 9.84
C GLN A 377 -17.05 -2.04 10.78
N ILE A 378 -16.63 -0.92 11.38
CA ILE A 378 -15.56 -0.91 12.39
C ILE A 378 -15.92 -1.79 13.58
N ARG A 379 -17.16 -1.73 14.08
CA ARG A 379 -17.62 -2.59 15.19
C ARG A 379 -17.77 -4.06 14.79
N ALA A 380 -18.08 -4.35 13.54
CA ALA A 380 -18.13 -5.73 13.04
C ALA A 380 -16.72 -6.36 13.05
N LEU A 381 -15.70 -5.59 12.70
CA LEU A 381 -14.29 -5.98 12.83
C LEU A 381 -13.85 -5.99 14.29
N TYR A 382 -14.25 -5.00 15.09
CA TYR A 382 -13.82 -4.79 16.47
C TYR A 382 -14.99 -4.69 17.46
N PRO A 383 -15.63 -5.82 17.82
CA PRO A 383 -16.73 -5.84 18.77
C PRO A 383 -16.37 -5.31 20.17
N GLU A 384 -15.08 -5.24 20.49
CA GLU A 384 -14.55 -4.62 21.70
C GLU A 384 -14.93 -3.13 21.82
N LEU A 385 -15.27 -2.47 20.69
CA LEU A 385 -15.70 -1.08 20.63
C LEU A 385 -17.22 -0.90 20.80
N ASN A 386 -18.01 -1.97 20.83
CA ASN A 386 -19.47 -1.89 21.02
C ASN A 386 -19.93 -1.11 22.27
N PRO A 387 -19.20 -1.13 23.41
CA PRO A 387 -19.58 -0.33 24.58
C PRO A 387 -19.35 1.18 24.42
N LEU A 388 -18.58 1.62 23.42
CA LEU A 388 -18.28 3.04 23.20
C LEU A 388 -19.40 3.73 22.44
N SER A 389 -19.60 5.03 22.67
CA SER A 389 -20.49 5.83 21.83
C SER A 389 -19.94 5.96 20.41
N ASP A 390 -20.80 6.24 19.42
CA ASP A 390 -20.36 6.42 18.03
C ASP A 390 -19.32 7.55 17.93
N ALA A 391 -19.53 8.65 18.66
CA ALA A 391 -18.59 9.77 18.73
C ALA A 391 -17.23 9.38 19.33
N ASP A 392 -17.20 8.49 20.33
CA ASP A 392 -15.95 8.00 20.91
C ASP A 392 -15.21 7.05 19.97
N VAL A 393 -15.92 6.22 19.20
CA VAL A 393 -15.32 5.38 18.15
C VAL A 393 -14.71 6.25 17.06
N VAL A 394 -15.46 7.23 16.56
CA VAL A 394 -14.99 8.17 15.54
C VAL A 394 -13.76 8.94 16.03
N ARG A 395 -13.79 9.47 17.25
CA ARG A 395 -12.64 10.17 17.83
C ARG A 395 -11.43 9.25 17.99
N LEU A 396 -11.62 8.01 18.44
CA LEU A 396 -10.55 7.03 18.51
C LEU A 396 -9.93 6.79 17.13
N MET A 397 -10.75 6.57 16.10
CA MET A 397 -10.25 6.35 14.73
C MET A 397 -9.51 7.57 14.18
N HIS A 398 -10.08 8.75 14.37
CA HIS A 398 -9.49 10.02 13.95
C HIS A 398 -8.12 10.23 14.58
N ASP A 399 -8.06 10.24 15.92
CA ASP A 399 -6.83 10.57 16.66
C ASP A 399 -5.73 9.54 16.38
N GLN A 400 -6.11 8.29 16.15
CA GLN A 400 -5.19 7.19 15.93
C GLN A 400 -4.61 7.16 14.50
N PHE A 401 -5.43 7.43 13.49
CA PHE A 401 -5.08 7.16 12.08
C PHE A 401 -5.04 8.42 11.21
N HIS A 402 -5.95 9.37 11.45
CA HIS A 402 -6.15 10.54 10.60
C HIS A 402 -6.21 11.88 11.37
N PRO A 403 -5.26 12.17 12.28
CA PRO A 403 -5.24 13.44 13.00
C PRO A 403 -4.98 14.64 12.08
N GLU A 404 -4.49 14.39 10.86
CA GLU A 404 -4.31 15.41 9.83
C GLU A 404 -5.62 15.86 9.16
N VAL A 405 -6.70 15.07 9.26
CA VAL A 405 -7.99 15.39 8.65
C VAL A 405 -8.82 16.24 9.61
N GLN A 406 -9.67 17.13 9.11
CA GLN A 406 -10.59 17.86 9.98
C GLN A 406 -11.61 16.90 10.59
N TYR A 407 -11.67 16.86 11.93
CA TYR A 407 -12.56 15.96 12.66
C TYR A 407 -14.02 15.96 12.18
N GLN A 408 -14.59 17.12 11.84
CA GLN A 408 -15.99 17.20 11.38
C GLN A 408 -16.21 16.44 10.07
N GLY A 409 -15.37 16.69 9.05
CA GLY A 409 -15.46 15.95 7.79
C GLY A 409 -15.20 14.45 7.97
N PHE A 410 -14.24 14.08 8.82
CA PHE A 410 -13.97 12.68 9.16
C PHE A 410 -15.17 12.02 9.87
N ALA A 411 -15.80 12.73 10.80
CA ALA A 411 -16.96 12.24 11.54
C ALA A 411 -18.17 12.09 10.62
N ASP A 412 -18.41 13.05 9.73
CA ASP A 412 -19.51 13.00 8.78
C ASP A 412 -19.40 11.79 7.87
N GLU A 413 -18.19 11.47 7.38
CA GLU A 413 -17.92 10.28 6.56
C GLU A 413 -18.26 8.98 7.31
N LEU A 414 -17.73 8.77 8.52
CA LEU A 414 -17.92 7.53 9.27
C LEU A 414 -19.35 7.33 9.83
N LEU A 415 -20.07 8.43 10.08
CA LEU A 415 -21.40 8.40 10.70
C LEU A 415 -22.55 8.38 9.68
N HIS A 416 -22.37 9.01 8.51
CA HIS A 416 -23.48 9.26 7.59
C HIS A 416 -23.30 8.63 6.20
N ASN A 417 -22.10 8.22 5.79
CA ASN A 417 -21.94 7.40 4.59
C ASN A 417 -22.07 5.91 4.95
N ASP A 418 -22.89 5.18 4.19
CA ASP A 418 -23.22 3.76 4.41
C ASP A 418 -22.04 2.78 4.19
N GLY A 419 -20.79 3.25 4.18
CA GLY A 419 -19.59 2.46 3.91
C GLY A 419 -19.57 1.94 2.47
N HIS A 420 -19.00 2.71 1.54
CA HIS A 420 -19.05 2.39 0.11
C HIS A 420 -18.09 1.27 -0.34
N TYR A 421 -17.28 0.71 0.57
CA TYR A 421 -16.16 -0.14 0.21
C TYR A 421 -16.26 -1.54 0.85
N GLU A 422 -16.05 -2.57 0.04
CA GLU A 422 -15.83 -3.93 0.55
C GLU A 422 -14.47 -3.99 1.26
N ILE A 423 -14.47 -4.38 2.53
CA ILE A 423 -13.24 -4.59 3.29
C ILE A 423 -12.54 -5.84 2.74
N SER A 424 -11.66 -5.70 1.75
CA SER A 424 -10.99 -6.83 1.08
C SER A 424 -9.46 -6.82 1.21
N LEU A 425 -8.90 -5.83 1.91
CA LEU A 425 -7.45 -5.55 1.87
C LEU A 425 -6.68 -5.96 3.13
N ILE A 426 -7.34 -6.45 4.18
CA ILE A 426 -6.69 -6.79 5.47
C ILE A 426 -7.04 -8.18 6.01
N ASN A 427 -7.91 -8.95 5.34
CA ASN A 427 -8.32 -10.28 5.78
C ASN A 427 -7.12 -11.25 5.84
N ASP A 428 -6.25 -11.21 4.83
CA ASP A 428 -5.07 -12.09 4.74
C ASP A 428 -4.14 -11.89 5.94
N VAL A 429 -3.98 -10.64 6.40
CA VAL A 429 -3.12 -10.31 7.55
C VAL A 429 -3.74 -10.79 8.87
N TYR A 430 -5.07 -10.76 9.01
CA TYR A 430 -5.75 -11.38 10.15
C TYR A 430 -5.58 -12.90 10.15
N GLU A 431 -5.67 -13.57 9.00
CA GLU A 431 -5.42 -15.02 8.93
C GLU A 431 -3.99 -15.35 9.34
N LYS A 432 -3.00 -14.62 8.79
CA LYS A 432 -1.58 -14.79 9.08
C LYS A 432 -1.28 -14.59 10.57
N ARG A 433 -1.79 -13.51 11.17
CA ARG A 433 -1.60 -13.25 12.61
C ARG A 433 -2.37 -14.25 13.46
N GLY A 434 -3.57 -14.65 13.04
CA GLY A 434 -4.38 -15.66 13.70
C GLY A 434 -3.68 -17.00 13.77
N ASP A 435 -3.06 -17.44 12.68
CA ASP A 435 -2.22 -18.63 12.63
C ASP A 435 -0.99 -18.51 13.53
N ALA A 436 -0.30 -17.38 13.49
CA ALA A 436 0.85 -17.13 14.34
C ALA A 436 0.47 -17.20 15.83
N TYR A 437 -0.69 -16.64 16.20
CA TYR A 437 -1.24 -16.79 17.55
C TYR A 437 -1.50 -18.25 17.90
N ILE A 438 -2.16 -19.00 17.03
CA ILE A 438 -2.46 -20.41 17.26
C ILE A 438 -1.16 -21.22 17.41
N GLN A 439 -0.17 -21.01 16.54
CA GLN A 439 1.13 -21.67 16.63
C GLN A 439 1.88 -21.34 17.93
N SER A 440 1.74 -20.11 18.44
CA SER A 440 2.32 -19.69 19.73
C SER A 440 1.55 -20.17 20.97
N GLY A 441 0.41 -20.85 20.78
CA GLY A 441 -0.47 -21.28 21.87
C GLY A 441 -1.45 -20.22 22.37
N ARG A 442 -1.51 -19.04 21.74
CA ARG A 442 -2.45 -17.94 22.07
C ARG A 442 -3.79 -18.13 21.35
N PHE A 443 -4.49 -19.23 21.64
CA PHE A 443 -5.70 -19.63 20.90
C PHE A 443 -6.83 -18.61 20.96
N ALA A 444 -7.02 -17.92 22.08
CA ALA A 444 -8.05 -16.90 22.20
C ALA A 444 -7.84 -15.75 21.20
N ASP A 445 -6.61 -15.23 21.13
CA ASP A 445 -6.25 -14.16 20.20
C ASP A 445 -6.38 -14.62 18.74
N GLY A 446 -5.94 -15.83 18.44
CA GLY A 446 -6.05 -16.42 17.10
C GLY A 446 -7.50 -16.57 16.64
N ILE A 447 -8.36 -17.17 17.48
CA ILE A 447 -9.80 -17.29 17.21
C ILE A 447 -10.41 -15.90 17.01
N ASN A 448 -10.05 -14.92 17.83
CA ASN A 448 -10.59 -13.56 17.70
C ASN A 448 -10.25 -12.94 16.34
N ASP A 449 -9.00 -13.07 15.85
CA ASP A 449 -8.60 -12.57 14.53
C ASP A 449 -9.43 -13.20 13.40
N PHE A 450 -9.62 -14.52 13.41
CA PHE A 450 -10.51 -15.19 12.44
C PHE A 450 -11.97 -14.73 12.57
N GLN A 451 -12.45 -14.48 13.80
CA GLN A 451 -13.80 -13.95 14.02
C GLN A 451 -13.99 -12.53 13.45
N ARG A 452 -12.92 -11.71 13.37
CA ARG A 452 -12.99 -10.41 12.69
C ARG A 452 -13.31 -10.58 11.21
N ILE A 453 -12.73 -11.59 10.57
CA ILE A 453 -13.01 -11.90 9.16
C ILE A 453 -14.45 -12.41 9.02
N TYR A 454 -14.86 -13.42 9.79
CA TYR A 454 -16.20 -14.00 9.67
C TYR A 454 -17.34 -13.00 9.92
N ARG A 455 -17.13 -11.99 10.78
CA ARG A 455 -18.15 -10.99 11.14
C ARG A 455 -18.03 -9.70 10.35
N GLY A 456 -16.81 -9.19 10.20
CA GLY A 456 -16.53 -7.89 9.60
C GLY A 456 -16.27 -7.93 8.10
N ILE A 457 -16.05 -9.13 7.54
CA ILE A 457 -15.73 -9.31 6.11
C ILE A 457 -16.56 -10.46 5.51
N PRO A 458 -17.88 -10.29 5.34
CA PRO A 458 -18.76 -11.39 4.92
C PRO A 458 -18.42 -11.99 3.57
N ALA A 459 -17.89 -11.20 2.63
CA ALA A 459 -17.51 -11.66 1.29
C ALA A 459 -16.41 -12.74 1.31
N PHE A 460 -15.59 -12.78 2.36
CA PHE A 460 -14.49 -13.74 2.53
C PHE A 460 -14.79 -14.80 3.60
N ALA A 461 -15.88 -14.65 4.37
CA ALA A 461 -16.20 -15.51 5.49
C ALA A 461 -16.40 -17.00 5.13
N ASP A 462 -16.71 -17.30 3.87
CA ASP A 462 -16.90 -18.68 3.39
C ASP A 462 -15.65 -19.30 2.77
N SER A 463 -14.65 -18.50 2.35
CA SER A 463 -13.37 -19.00 1.83
C SER A 463 -12.35 -19.32 2.93
N VAL A 464 -12.53 -18.79 4.13
CA VAL A 464 -11.60 -18.95 5.26
C VAL A 464 -11.73 -20.35 5.88
N GLU A 465 -10.66 -21.15 5.79
CA GLU A 465 -10.58 -22.48 6.40
C GLU A 465 -10.72 -22.41 7.93
N ARG A 466 -11.78 -23.04 8.46
CA ARG A 466 -12.14 -22.99 9.88
C ARG A 466 -11.28 -23.88 10.78
N TRP A 467 -10.68 -24.95 10.27
CA TRP A 467 -9.90 -25.90 11.06
C TRP A 467 -8.43 -25.56 10.99
N ARG A 468 -7.93 -24.79 11.96
CA ARG A 468 -6.52 -24.37 12.00
C ARG A 468 -5.68 -25.36 12.80
N PRO A 469 -4.55 -25.84 12.27
CA PRO A 469 -3.69 -26.76 13.00
C PRO A 469 -3.02 -26.05 14.18
N PHE A 470 -2.94 -26.71 15.34
CA PHE A 470 -2.20 -26.19 16.50
C PHE A 470 -1.23 -27.21 17.12
N ASP A 471 -1.35 -28.48 16.75
CA ASP A 471 -0.37 -29.52 17.10
C ASP A 471 -0.22 -30.50 15.93
N GLN A 472 0.93 -30.42 15.25
CA GLN A 472 1.33 -31.27 14.13
C GLN A 472 2.64 -32.02 14.42
N SER A 473 3.03 -32.11 15.69
CA SER A 473 4.33 -32.64 16.10
C SER A 473 4.43 -34.17 15.92
N HIS A 474 4.78 -34.60 14.70
CA HIS A 474 5.42 -35.90 14.36
C HIS A 474 4.74 -37.17 14.92
N THR A 475 3.45 -37.10 15.22
CA THR A 475 2.63 -38.22 15.66
C THR A 475 1.63 -38.57 14.56
N PRO A 476 1.03 -39.78 14.56
CA PRO A 476 -0.03 -40.14 13.61
C PRO A 476 -1.34 -39.37 13.83
N ILE A 477 -1.36 -38.42 14.77
CA ILE A 477 -2.54 -37.68 15.22
C ILE A 477 -2.27 -36.19 15.04
N SER A 478 -3.17 -35.48 14.36
CA SER A 478 -3.10 -34.02 14.21
C SER A 478 -4.29 -33.37 14.91
N TYR A 479 -4.04 -32.25 15.58
CA TYR A 479 -5.08 -31.49 16.26
C TYR A 479 -5.33 -30.15 15.58
N PHE A 480 -6.61 -29.86 15.36
CA PHE A 480 -7.08 -28.63 14.76
C PHE A 480 -8.08 -27.95 15.68
N LEU A 481 -8.03 -26.63 15.72
CA LEU A 481 -8.94 -25.76 16.44
C LEU A 481 -9.96 -25.19 15.46
N ASP A 482 -11.23 -25.20 15.84
CA ASP A 482 -12.28 -24.54 15.08
C ASP A 482 -12.30 -23.04 15.38
N VAL A 483 -11.90 -22.22 14.44
CA VAL A 483 -11.86 -20.75 14.62
C VAL A 483 -13.19 -20.07 14.28
N LYS A 484 -14.16 -20.80 13.70
CA LYS A 484 -15.49 -20.28 13.34
C LYS A 484 -16.53 -20.54 14.42
N GLY A 485 -16.62 -21.78 14.90
CA GLY A 485 -17.66 -22.24 15.84
C GLY A 485 -17.30 -22.15 17.32
N SER A 486 -16.06 -21.80 17.66
CA SER A 486 -15.62 -21.59 19.05
C SER A 486 -16.18 -20.28 19.62
N ALA A 487 -16.67 -20.33 20.85
CA ALA A 487 -17.27 -19.19 21.55
C ALA A 487 -16.44 -18.82 22.77
N LEU A 488 -15.83 -17.62 22.72
CA LEU A 488 -14.90 -17.15 23.75
C LEU A 488 -15.48 -16.05 24.65
N SER A 489 -16.75 -15.71 24.52
CA SER A 489 -17.40 -14.68 25.36
C SER A 489 -17.82 -15.24 26.72
N GLY A 490 -17.80 -14.38 27.75
CA GLY A 490 -18.22 -14.76 29.11
C GLY A 490 -17.15 -15.50 29.93
N SER A 491 -17.59 -16.04 31.08
CA SER A 491 -16.73 -16.74 32.06
C SER A 491 -16.37 -18.17 31.66
N LEU A 492 -17.18 -18.79 30.79
CA LEU A 492 -16.95 -20.13 30.25
C LEU A 492 -16.52 -20.01 28.79
N LYS A 493 -15.45 -20.69 28.41
CA LYS A 493 -14.94 -20.69 27.02
C LYS A 493 -15.29 -22.01 26.37
N ARG A 494 -15.93 -21.98 25.21
CA ARG A 494 -16.24 -23.16 24.43
C ARG A 494 -15.40 -23.23 23.18
N VAL A 495 -14.74 -24.36 22.95
CA VAL A 495 -13.96 -24.59 21.74
C VAL A 495 -14.28 -25.94 21.13
N TRP A 496 -14.20 -26.00 19.81
CA TRP A 496 -14.28 -27.26 19.08
C TRP A 496 -12.89 -27.67 18.59
N VAL A 497 -12.60 -28.95 18.74
CA VAL A 497 -11.31 -29.54 18.37
C VAL A 497 -11.55 -30.71 17.45
N LYS A 498 -10.86 -30.71 16.31
CA LYS A 498 -10.79 -31.86 15.41
C LYS A 498 -9.50 -32.61 15.67
N ARG A 499 -9.62 -33.85 16.13
CA ARG A 499 -8.52 -34.81 16.29
C ARG A 499 -8.53 -35.75 15.09
N SER A 500 -7.54 -35.63 14.21
CA SER A 500 -7.46 -36.38 12.97
C SER A 500 -6.41 -37.49 13.04
N GLU A 501 -6.74 -38.66 12.53
CA GLU A 501 -5.90 -39.85 12.44
C GLU A 501 -6.04 -40.50 11.04
N LYS A 502 -5.21 -41.49 10.71
CA LYS A 502 -5.31 -42.19 9.41
C LYS A 502 -6.68 -42.85 9.15
N SER A 503 -7.35 -43.34 10.19
CA SER A 503 -8.62 -44.07 10.06
C SER A 503 -9.87 -43.18 10.03
N GLY A 504 -9.71 -41.87 10.24
CA GLY A 504 -10.82 -40.92 10.37
C GLY A 504 -10.50 -39.81 11.36
N TYR A 505 -11.54 -39.15 11.88
CA TYR A 505 -11.35 -38.05 12.82
C TYR A 505 -12.46 -37.98 13.85
N GLN A 506 -12.20 -37.21 14.91
CA GLN A 506 -13.14 -36.94 15.97
C GLN A 506 -13.29 -35.43 16.09
N VAL A 507 -14.51 -34.95 16.24
CA VAL A 507 -14.83 -33.55 16.54
C VAL A 507 -15.36 -33.50 17.96
N ILE A 508 -14.68 -32.76 18.83
CA ILE A 508 -14.97 -32.70 20.26
C ILE A 508 -15.23 -31.25 20.65
N SER A 509 -16.33 -31.00 21.35
CA SER A 509 -16.63 -29.70 21.98
C SER A 509 -16.21 -29.74 23.44
N PHE A 510 -15.30 -28.84 23.80
CA PHE A 510 -14.87 -28.64 25.17
C PHE A 510 -15.42 -27.33 25.71
N GLU A 511 -15.75 -27.31 26.99
CA GLU A 511 -16.04 -26.09 27.73
C GLU A 511 -15.09 -25.96 28.91
N PHE A 512 -14.52 -24.78 29.06
CA PHE A 512 -13.48 -24.46 30.03
C PHE A 512 -13.99 -23.39 31.00
N ASN A 513 -13.76 -23.61 32.28
CA ASN A 513 -13.89 -22.58 33.30
C ASN A 513 -12.49 -22.05 33.63
N CYS A 514 -12.18 -20.86 33.13
CA CYS A 514 -10.85 -20.28 33.28
C CYS A 514 -10.51 -19.92 34.74
N ALA A 515 -11.52 -19.62 35.56
CA ALA A 515 -11.31 -19.24 36.97
C ALA A 515 -10.96 -20.47 37.83
N SER A 516 -11.64 -21.59 37.62
CA SER A 516 -11.38 -22.83 38.36
C SER A 516 -10.35 -23.76 37.70
N ARG A 517 -9.90 -23.45 36.47
CA ARG A 517 -9.04 -24.32 35.64
C ARG A 517 -9.63 -25.72 35.44
N GLU A 518 -10.94 -25.78 35.26
CA GLU A 518 -11.67 -27.01 34.99
C GLU A 518 -12.12 -27.07 33.53
N MET A 519 -12.32 -28.29 33.04
CA MET A 519 -12.89 -28.54 31.72
C MET A 519 -13.97 -29.61 31.78
N ARG A 520 -14.90 -29.54 30.84
CA ARG A 520 -15.87 -30.60 30.55
C ARG A 520 -15.99 -30.82 29.05
N THR A 521 -16.44 -32.01 28.67
CA THR A 521 -16.64 -32.39 27.28
C THR A 521 -18.13 -32.38 26.98
N LEU A 522 -18.58 -31.48 26.11
CA LEU A 522 -20.00 -31.25 25.84
C LEU A 522 -20.55 -32.19 24.76
N SER A 523 -19.78 -32.40 23.70
CA SER A 523 -20.16 -33.25 22.56
C SER A 523 -18.92 -33.86 21.89
N GLU A 524 -19.07 -35.04 21.30
CA GLU A 524 -18.02 -35.75 20.57
C GLU A 524 -18.70 -36.48 19.43
N ALA A 525 -18.22 -36.30 18.21
CA ALA A 525 -18.67 -37.03 17.04
C ALA A 525 -17.46 -37.68 16.37
N ARG A 526 -17.57 -38.96 16.03
CA ARG A 526 -16.51 -39.74 15.38
C ARG A 526 -16.88 -40.00 13.93
N TYR A 527 -15.92 -39.83 13.03
CA TYR A 527 -16.07 -40.01 11.60
C TYR A 527 -15.00 -40.96 11.08
N ASN A 528 -15.30 -41.73 10.03
CA ASN A 528 -14.25 -42.45 9.29
C ASN A 528 -13.54 -41.50 8.30
N ALA A 529 -12.60 -42.04 7.52
CA ALA A 529 -11.89 -41.29 6.49
C ALA A 529 -12.75 -40.91 5.24
N GLN A 530 -14.03 -41.30 5.22
CA GLN A 530 -15.01 -40.97 4.15
C GLN A 530 -16.09 -40.00 4.66
N ASP A 531 -15.86 -39.36 5.81
CA ASP A 531 -16.77 -38.44 6.48
C ASP A 531 -18.11 -39.06 6.96
N ASP A 532 -18.20 -40.39 7.04
CA ASP A 532 -19.34 -41.10 7.61
C ASP A 532 -19.30 -41.04 9.14
N LEU A 533 -20.39 -40.58 9.77
CA LEU A 533 -20.55 -40.60 11.21
C LEU A 533 -20.57 -42.04 11.76
N ARG A 534 -19.65 -42.35 12.68
CA ARG A 534 -19.49 -43.66 13.34
C ARG A 534 -20.06 -43.70 14.75
N GLY A 535 -20.27 -42.56 15.40
CA GLY A 535 -20.93 -42.50 16.71
C GLY A 535 -20.68 -41.22 17.48
N SER A 536 -21.44 -41.03 18.56
CA SER A 536 -21.37 -39.90 19.49
C SER A 536 -21.36 -40.41 20.95
N PRO A 537 -20.19 -40.73 21.52
CA PRO A 537 -20.06 -41.60 22.69
C PRO A 537 -20.21 -40.92 24.07
N ILE A 538 -20.49 -39.62 24.17
CA ILE A 538 -20.51 -38.94 25.48
C ILE A 538 -21.72 -39.35 26.30
N SER A 539 -21.45 -39.78 27.54
CA SER A 539 -22.46 -40.22 28.49
C SER A 539 -22.77 -39.20 29.60
N ASP A 540 -21.93 -38.18 29.82
CA ASP A 540 -22.11 -37.21 30.93
C ASP A 540 -21.44 -35.84 30.64
N PRO A 541 -22.17 -34.88 30.04
CA PRO A 541 -21.65 -33.54 29.73
C PRO A 541 -21.64 -32.58 30.93
N GLU A 542 -22.19 -32.96 32.09
CA GLU A 542 -22.28 -32.07 33.26
C GLU A 542 -21.09 -32.20 34.22
N SER A 543 -20.28 -33.26 34.07
CA SER A 543 -19.11 -33.53 34.91
C SER A 543 -17.93 -32.60 34.58
N TRP A 544 -17.67 -31.64 35.47
CA TRP A 544 -16.43 -30.85 35.49
C TRP A 544 -15.26 -31.67 36.02
N ARG A 545 -14.09 -31.53 35.38
CA ARG A 545 -12.85 -32.19 35.78
C ARG A 545 -11.70 -31.19 35.79
N GLY A 546 -10.82 -31.30 36.79
CA GLY A 546 -9.56 -30.56 36.78
C GLY A 546 -8.74 -30.94 35.55
N VAL A 547 -8.13 -29.94 34.91
CA VAL A 547 -7.30 -30.16 33.72
C VAL A 547 -5.97 -30.81 34.13
N VAL A 548 -5.64 -31.92 33.48
CA VAL A 548 -4.41 -32.68 33.76
C VAL A 548 -3.21 -31.98 33.10
N PRO A 549 -2.09 -31.76 33.82
CA PRO A 549 -0.88 -31.17 33.25
C PRO A 549 -0.30 -31.98 32.08
N ASP A 550 0.41 -31.31 31.19
CA ASP A 550 1.09 -31.86 30.01
C ASP A 550 0.15 -32.57 29.01
N THR A 551 -1.13 -32.18 29.00
CA THR A 551 -2.14 -32.72 28.07
C THR A 551 -2.62 -31.70 27.05
N ILE A 552 -3.28 -32.18 25.97
CA ILE A 552 -4.03 -31.31 25.05
C ILE A 552 -5.07 -30.48 25.81
N GLY A 553 -5.68 -31.02 26.86
CA GLY A 553 -6.60 -30.27 27.72
C GLY A 553 -5.93 -29.06 28.38
N GLU A 554 -4.70 -29.20 28.86
CA GLU A 554 -3.93 -28.08 29.41
C GLU A 554 -3.52 -27.07 28.33
N LYS A 555 -3.04 -27.53 27.17
CA LYS A 555 -2.74 -26.64 26.04
C LYS A 555 -3.95 -25.81 25.64
N LEU A 556 -5.12 -26.44 25.52
CA LEU A 556 -6.38 -25.78 25.20
C LEU A 556 -6.80 -24.80 26.30
N LEU A 557 -6.85 -25.24 27.56
CA LEU A 557 -7.18 -24.38 28.69
C LEU A 557 -6.28 -23.16 28.72
N ASN A 558 -4.96 -23.35 28.68
CA ASN A 558 -4.00 -22.25 28.70
C ASN A 558 -4.22 -21.36 27.48
N GLY A 559 -4.34 -21.89 26.27
CA GLY A 559 -4.49 -21.04 25.08
C GLY A 559 -5.79 -20.24 25.00
N VAL A 560 -6.90 -20.75 25.55
CA VAL A 560 -8.21 -20.05 25.52
C VAL A 560 -8.45 -19.17 26.75
N CYS A 561 -7.79 -19.46 27.86
CA CYS A 561 -7.89 -18.71 29.11
C CYS A 561 -6.73 -17.73 29.33
N SER A 562 -5.67 -17.80 28.53
CA SER A 562 -4.63 -16.78 28.51
C SER A 562 -5.16 -15.53 27.80
N SER A 563 -5.78 -14.64 28.55
CA SER A 563 -5.94 -13.25 28.15
C SER A 563 -5.32 -12.38 29.25
N ASN A 564 -4.32 -11.58 28.85
CA ASN A 564 -3.64 -10.58 29.68
C ASN A 564 -4.59 -9.48 30.17
#